data_AF-A0A3M1QZQ3-F1
#
_entry.id   AF-A0A3M1QZQ3-F1
#
_cell.length_a   1.000
_cell.length_b   1.000
_cell.length_c   1.000
_cell.angle_alpha   90.00
_cell.angle_beta   90.00
_cell.angle_gamma   90.00
#
_symmetry.space_group_name_H-M   'P 1'
#
loop_
_entity.id
_entity.type
_entity.pdbx_description
1 polymer ?
#
loop_
_entity_poly.entity_id
_entity_poly.type
_entity_poly.pdbx_seq_one_letter_code
_entity_poly.pdbx_strand_id
1 'polypeptide(L)'
;MRAQQVRVTEDELIVELSEEDREVQAMIIIESDHPQEVQIRVGTRNPRLPGPLDSPRGPVGRSRWTRERIRTRRGPITLYYQEITARIIENARIRVHGDIDIPCHRATREHLTLLEATFRLVPPSHLRLVNQRKPQGFLLSNTTGRGANISYMGGLNPRVDYRSTPHYNETQLILITYGALWENRDLGICPTVLHEIGHVLTHRGEINYSHFPEERRRQLAGTRTSRNPGALEALCNAYMYFLCYASSSPDVQAYGNRAGDIQRDRVTRDALRRCPAFTRLLDETWRSRFAERG
;
A
#
# COMPACT_ATOMS: atom_id res chain seq x y z
N MET A 1 36.44 -2.86 30.62
CA MET A 1 35.22 -3.66 30.87
C MET A 1 34.40 -2.98 31.96
N ARG A 2 33.34 -2.26 31.58
CA ARG A 2 32.25 -1.84 32.46
C ARG A 2 30.96 -2.01 31.66
N ALA A 3 30.10 -2.91 32.11
CA ALA A 3 28.78 -3.11 31.54
C ALA A 3 27.91 -1.90 31.89
N GLN A 4 27.35 -1.23 30.88
CA GLN A 4 26.29 -0.24 31.07
C GLN A 4 24.95 -0.97 30.98
N GLN A 5 24.20 -0.93 32.08
CA GLN A 5 22.82 -1.38 32.16
C GLN A 5 21.94 -0.47 31.29
N VAL A 6 21.33 -1.06 30.27
CA VAL A 6 20.21 -0.47 29.54
C VAL A 6 18.95 -0.68 30.39
N ARG A 7 18.39 0.40 30.95
CA ARG A 7 17.01 0.40 31.45
C ARG A 7 16.10 0.65 30.25
N VAL A 8 15.32 -0.35 29.88
CA VAL A 8 14.24 -0.24 28.90
C VAL A 8 13.01 0.28 29.63
N THR A 9 12.54 1.47 29.27
CA THR A 9 11.17 1.92 29.55
C THR A 9 10.34 1.74 28.27
N GLU A 10 9.10 1.30 28.41
CA GLU A 10 8.26 0.69 27.35
C GLU A 10 7.70 1.64 26.27
N ASP A 11 8.12 2.89 26.19
CA ASP A 11 7.64 3.82 25.16
C ASP A 11 8.83 4.39 24.37
N GLU A 12 8.67 4.40 23.04
CA GLU A 12 9.64 4.80 22.00
C GLU A 12 10.64 3.70 21.57
N LEU A 13 10.30 3.01 20.48
CA LEU A 13 11.21 2.10 19.80
C LEU A 13 12.00 2.89 18.75
N ILE A 14 13.12 3.48 19.17
CA ILE A 14 14.09 4.15 18.28
C ILE A 14 14.95 3.07 17.64
N VAL A 15 14.80 2.85 16.33
CA VAL A 15 15.69 1.97 15.54
C VAL A 15 16.84 2.84 15.02
N GLU A 16 18.04 2.68 15.59
CA GLU A 16 19.25 3.38 15.12
C GLU A 16 19.86 2.67 13.90
N LEU A 17 19.99 3.39 12.78
CA LEU A 17 20.80 3.02 11.61
C LEU A 17 21.74 4.18 11.26
N SER A 18 22.80 3.86 10.51
CA SER A 18 24.03 4.66 10.27
C SER A 18 23.83 6.10 9.81
N GLU A 19 24.82 6.94 10.12
CA GLU A 19 24.79 8.42 10.04
C GLU A 19 24.48 9.07 8.68
N GLU A 20 24.39 8.32 7.57
CA GLU A 20 24.00 8.84 6.25
C GLU A 20 22.48 9.00 6.04
N ASP A 21 21.63 8.45 6.93
CA ASP A 21 20.16 8.48 6.81
C ASP A 21 19.46 9.51 7.73
N ARG A 22 20.09 10.65 8.05
CA ARG A 22 19.45 11.73 8.85
C ARG A 22 18.42 12.59 8.08
N GLU A 23 17.57 11.95 7.27
CA GLU A 23 16.31 12.53 6.81
C GLU A 23 15.16 11.99 7.66
N VAL A 24 14.77 12.77 8.67
CA VAL A 24 13.47 12.75 9.35
C VAL A 24 12.86 11.36 9.60
N GLN A 25 13.14 10.80 10.78
CA GLN A 25 12.52 9.57 11.26
C GLN A 25 10.99 9.67 11.18
N ALA A 26 10.36 8.69 10.54
CA ALA A 26 8.92 8.54 10.67
C ALA A 26 8.60 7.93 12.05
N MET A 27 7.47 8.36 12.60
CA MET A 27 7.07 8.07 13.97
C MET A 27 5.64 7.52 13.96
N ILE A 28 5.45 6.34 14.56
CA ILE A 28 4.14 5.73 14.75
C ILE A 28 3.58 6.19 16.10
N ILE A 29 2.50 6.98 16.06
CA ILE A 29 1.78 7.46 17.23
C ILE A 29 0.54 6.59 17.41
N ILE A 30 0.41 5.94 18.56
CA ILE A 30 -0.75 5.11 18.89
C ILE A 30 -1.73 5.95 19.70
N GLU A 31 -2.97 6.09 19.21
CA GLU A 31 -3.99 6.95 19.83
C GLU A 31 -4.92 6.18 20.77
N SER A 32 -5.06 4.87 20.56
CA SER A 32 -5.73 3.97 21.50
C SER A 32 -4.70 3.05 22.16
N ASP A 33 -4.53 3.20 23.46
CA ASP A 33 -3.58 2.53 24.34
C ASP A 33 -3.87 1.04 24.59
N HIS A 34 -4.98 0.50 24.07
CA HIS A 34 -5.38 -0.89 24.28
C HIS A 34 -5.64 -1.63 22.95
N PRO A 35 -4.61 -2.30 22.38
CA PRO A 35 -4.81 -3.19 21.25
C PRO A 35 -5.81 -4.30 21.61
N GLN A 36 -6.83 -4.48 20.77
CA GLN A 36 -7.89 -5.47 20.98
C GLN A 36 -7.56 -6.76 20.23
N GLU A 37 -7.77 -7.91 20.85
CA GLU A 37 -7.71 -9.18 20.16
C GLU A 37 -8.96 -9.39 19.32
N VAL A 38 -8.78 -9.50 18.00
CA VAL A 38 -9.87 -9.69 17.05
C VAL A 38 -9.50 -10.76 16.02
N GLN A 39 -10.51 -11.47 15.53
CA GLN A 39 -10.36 -12.38 14.40
C GLN A 39 -10.31 -11.59 13.09
N ILE A 40 -9.23 -11.74 12.33
CA ILE A 40 -9.07 -11.14 11.00
C ILE A 40 -8.91 -12.21 9.94
N ARG A 41 -9.32 -11.88 8.71
CA ARG A 41 -9.11 -12.73 7.53
C ARG A 41 -7.97 -12.16 6.70
N VAL A 42 -6.90 -12.94 6.60
CA VAL A 42 -5.78 -12.66 5.70
C VAL A 42 -6.00 -13.47 4.43
N GLY A 43 -6.01 -12.82 3.27
CA GLY A 43 -6.25 -13.46 1.97
C GLY A 43 -5.01 -13.72 1.13
N THR A 44 -5.13 -14.58 0.12
CA THR A 44 -4.11 -14.75 -0.93
C THR A 44 -4.75 -15.02 -2.30
N ARG A 45 -4.06 -14.64 -3.38
CA ARG A 45 -4.34 -15.13 -4.74
C ARG A 45 -3.58 -16.41 -5.08
N ASN A 46 -2.51 -16.72 -4.34
CA ASN A 46 -1.68 -17.90 -4.55
C ASN A 46 -1.73 -18.80 -3.31
N PRO A 47 -2.64 -19.80 -3.26
CA PRO A 47 -2.77 -20.71 -2.11
C PRO A 47 -1.58 -21.67 -1.93
N ARG A 48 -0.54 -21.58 -2.78
CA ARG A 48 0.71 -22.32 -2.61
C ARG A 48 1.71 -21.57 -1.72
N LEU A 49 1.50 -20.27 -1.49
CA LEU A 49 2.34 -19.49 -0.58
C LEU A 49 2.02 -19.84 0.87
N PRO A 50 2.99 -19.84 1.79
CA PRO A 50 2.74 -20.00 3.22
C PRO A 50 1.76 -18.94 3.73
N GLY A 51 0.79 -19.38 4.53
CA GLY A 51 -0.14 -18.49 5.23
C GLY A 51 0.46 -17.91 6.51
N PRO A 52 -0.18 -16.90 7.12
CA PRO A 52 0.25 -16.34 8.41
C PRO A 52 0.37 -17.38 9.53
N LEU A 53 -0.43 -18.44 9.48
CA LEU A 53 -0.38 -19.54 10.44
C LEU A 53 0.78 -20.52 10.21
N ASP A 54 1.48 -20.46 9.07
CA ASP A 54 2.65 -21.29 8.74
C ASP A 54 4.00 -20.64 9.13
N SER A 55 3.97 -19.47 9.80
CA SER A 55 5.16 -18.79 10.31
C SER A 55 5.88 -19.66 11.37
N PRO A 56 7.22 -19.65 11.48
CA PRO A 56 7.98 -20.50 12.42
C PRO A 56 7.67 -20.31 13.92
N ARG A 57 6.74 -19.41 14.28
CA ARG A 57 6.19 -19.22 15.63
C ARG A 57 4.74 -19.71 15.79
N GLY A 58 4.13 -20.30 14.75
CA GLY A 58 2.76 -20.83 14.74
C GLY A 58 2.67 -22.29 15.20
N PRO A 59 1.48 -22.78 15.59
CA PRO A 59 1.28 -24.16 15.98
C PRO A 59 1.68 -25.12 14.86
N VAL A 60 2.40 -26.19 15.20
CA VAL A 60 2.88 -27.22 14.26
C VAL A 60 1.70 -27.91 13.58
N GLY A 61 1.40 -27.46 12.36
CA GLY A 61 0.39 -28.03 11.48
C GLY A 61 0.27 -27.16 10.23
N ARG A 62 0.47 -27.74 9.04
CA ARG A 62 0.35 -27.02 7.76
C ARG A 62 -1.05 -26.41 7.68
N SER A 63 -1.16 -25.12 7.93
CA SER A 63 -2.43 -24.40 7.91
C SER A 63 -2.83 -24.23 6.44
N ARG A 64 -3.68 -25.13 5.94
CA ARG A 64 -4.18 -24.99 4.57
C ARG A 64 -5.06 -23.75 4.49
N TRP A 65 -4.88 -22.96 3.43
CA TRP A 65 -5.79 -21.87 3.12
C TRP A 65 -7.24 -22.37 3.02
N THR A 66 -8.15 -21.72 3.75
CA THR A 66 -9.59 -21.95 3.64
C THR A 66 -10.06 -21.45 2.29
N ARG A 67 -10.88 -22.26 1.60
CA ARG A 67 -11.44 -21.95 0.29
C ARG A 67 -12.89 -21.48 0.44
N GLU A 68 -13.20 -20.33 -0.12
CA GLU A 68 -14.57 -19.81 -0.20
C GLU A 68 -14.97 -19.56 -1.65
N ARG A 69 -16.17 -20.02 -2.03
CA ARG A 69 -16.72 -19.84 -3.36
C ARG A 69 -17.82 -18.80 -3.33
N ILE A 70 -17.62 -17.69 -4.02
CA ILE A 70 -18.55 -16.56 -4.02
C ILE A 70 -19.17 -16.45 -5.41
N ARG A 71 -20.50 -16.45 -5.47
CA ARG A 71 -21.23 -16.34 -6.74
C ARG A 71 -21.21 -14.87 -7.19
N THR A 72 -20.68 -14.63 -8.38
CA THR A 72 -20.62 -13.29 -8.97
C THR A 72 -21.47 -13.23 -10.25
N ARG A 73 -21.76 -12.01 -10.74
CA ARG A 73 -22.42 -11.81 -12.04
C ARG A 73 -21.62 -12.40 -13.21
N ARG A 74 -20.30 -12.54 -13.08
CA ARG A 74 -19.40 -13.10 -14.11
C ARG A 74 -19.09 -14.58 -13.89
N GLY A 75 -19.83 -15.25 -12.99
CA GLY A 75 -19.58 -16.63 -12.58
C GLY A 75 -18.94 -16.74 -11.18
N PRO A 76 -18.81 -17.96 -10.63
CA PRO A 76 -18.27 -18.12 -9.30
C PRO A 76 -16.76 -17.81 -9.26
N ILE A 77 -16.35 -16.99 -8.31
CA ILE A 77 -14.93 -16.82 -7.98
C ILE A 77 -14.58 -17.68 -6.77
N THR A 78 -13.36 -18.20 -6.76
CA THR A 78 -12.79 -18.85 -5.58
C THR A 78 -11.83 -17.87 -4.92
N LEU A 79 -12.01 -17.64 -3.63
CA LEU A 79 -11.07 -16.88 -2.80
C LEU A 79 -10.46 -17.80 -1.73
N TYR A 80 -9.27 -17.42 -1.27
CA TYR A 80 -8.52 -18.16 -0.27
C TYR A 80 -8.18 -17.23 0.89
N TYR A 81 -8.40 -17.68 2.12
CA TYR A 81 -8.06 -16.92 3.32
C TYR A 81 -7.64 -17.82 4.49
N GLN A 82 -7.03 -17.23 5.51
CA GLN A 82 -6.86 -17.79 6.84
C GLN A 82 -7.46 -16.83 7.86
N GLU A 83 -8.13 -17.38 8.88
CA GLU A 83 -8.55 -16.64 10.05
C GLU A 83 -7.45 -16.70 11.11
N ILE A 84 -7.03 -15.53 11.61
CA ILE A 84 -6.03 -15.42 12.66
C ILE A 84 -6.52 -14.47 13.75
N THR A 85 -6.14 -14.76 14.99
CA THR A 85 -6.25 -13.80 16.09
C THR A 85 -5.13 -12.78 15.96
N ALA A 86 -5.47 -11.49 15.90
CA ALA A 86 -4.51 -10.40 15.84
C ALA A 86 -4.81 -9.36 16.91
N ARG A 87 -3.76 -8.75 17.46
CA ARG A 87 -3.85 -7.59 18.36
C ARG A 87 -3.92 -6.31 17.52
N ILE A 88 -5.12 -5.79 17.37
CA ILE A 88 -5.42 -4.64 16.50
C ILE A 88 -5.47 -3.35 17.32
N ILE A 89 -4.71 -2.37 16.86
CA ILE A 89 -4.79 -0.96 17.28
C ILE A 89 -5.90 -0.31 16.45
N GLU A 90 -6.93 0.21 17.12
CA GLU A 90 -8.09 0.76 16.43
C GLU A 90 -7.73 2.07 15.71
N ASN A 91 -6.98 2.95 16.38
CA ASN A 91 -6.57 4.25 15.85
C ASN A 91 -5.07 4.49 16.07
N ALA A 92 -4.37 4.75 14.98
CA ALA A 92 -2.98 5.18 14.97
C ALA A 92 -2.78 6.30 13.95
N ARG A 93 -1.69 7.05 14.12
CA ARG A 93 -1.18 7.98 13.12
C ARG A 93 0.25 7.62 12.78
N ILE A 94 0.57 7.59 11.50
CA ILE A 94 1.94 7.45 11.02
C ILE A 94 2.39 8.83 10.56
N ARG A 95 3.36 9.41 11.26
CA ARG A 95 4.00 10.66 10.86
C ARG A 95 5.16 10.37 9.93
N VAL A 96 5.07 10.79 8.67
CA VAL A 96 6.13 10.62 7.66
C VAL A 96 6.64 11.97 7.17
N HIS A 97 7.91 12.01 6.74
CA HIS A 97 8.57 13.23 6.26
C HIS A 97 8.55 14.40 7.26
N GLY A 98 8.34 14.13 8.54
CA GLY A 98 8.45 15.08 9.66
C GLY A 98 7.17 15.75 10.08
N ASP A 99 6.29 16.03 9.15
CA ASP A 99 5.10 16.85 9.39
C ASP A 99 3.81 16.26 8.82
N ILE A 100 3.87 15.13 8.09
CA ILE A 100 2.70 14.55 7.45
C ILE A 100 2.15 13.42 8.30
N ASP A 101 1.03 13.68 8.97
CA ASP A 101 0.29 12.68 9.73
C ASP A 101 -0.70 11.93 8.83
N ILE A 102 -0.59 10.61 8.79
CA ILE A 102 -1.49 9.73 8.03
C ILE A 102 -2.27 8.85 9.03
N PRO A 103 -3.60 9.08 9.18
CA PRO A 103 -4.44 8.21 10.00
C PRO A 103 -4.47 6.79 9.46
N CYS A 104 -4.32 5.82 10.36
CA CYS A 104 -4.38 4.40 10.07
C CYS A 104 -5.27 3.70 11.09
N HIS A 105 -6.24 2.94 10.60
CA HIS A 105 -7.24 2.30 11.43
C HIS A 105 -7.17 0.78 11.34
N ARG A 106 -7.43 0.14 12.47
CA ARG A 106 -7.52 -1.32 12.62
C ARG A 106 -6.25 -2.06 12.17
N ALA A 107 -5.09 -1.60 12.64
CA ALA A 107 -3.80 -2.17 12.23
C ALA A 107 -3.05 -2.86 13.38
N THR A 108 -2.24 -3.86 13.05
CA THR A 108 -1.22 -4.37 14.00
C THR A 108 0.00 -3.47 13.94
N ARG A 109 0.91 -3.57 14.91
CA ARG A 109 2.20 -2.85 14.85
C ARG A 109 2.99 -3.19 13.58
N GLU A 110 3.03 -4.47 13.19
CA GLU A 110 3.69 -4.92 11.96
C GLU A 110 3.07 -4.29 10.70
N HIS A 111 1.74 -4.18 10.64
CA HIS A 111 1.07 -3.49 9.55
C HIS A 111 1.44 -2.00 9.51
N LEU A 112 1.49 -1.33 10.67
CA LEU A 112 1.86 0.09 10.75
C LEU A 112 3.30 0.32 10.26
N THR A 113 4.25 -0.54 10.64
CA THR A 113 5.64 -0.46 10.15
C THR A 113 5.72 -0.67 8.63
N LEU A 114 4.97 -1.63 8.08
CA LEU A 114 4.94 -1.85 6.63
C LEU A 114 4.32 -0.65 5.89
N LEU A 115 3.25 -0.07 6.43
CA LEU A 115 2.60 1.13 5.89
C LEU A 115 3.55 2.34 5.95
N GLU A 116 4.26 2.54 7.05
CA GLU A 116 5.27 3.58 7.20
C GLU A 116 6.35 3.50 6.11
N ALA A 117 6.96 2.31 5.94
CA ALA A 117 7.94 2.07 4.89
C ALA A 117 7.37 2.36 3.49
N THR A 118 6.09 2.01 3.29
CA THR A 118 5.39 2.28 2.04
C THR A 118 5.17 3.76 1.79
N PHE A 119 4.72 4.51 2.81
CA PHE A 119 4.46 5.94 2.70
C PHE A 119 5.73 6.74 2.48
N ARG A 120 6.88 6.30 3.02
CA ARG A 120 8.19 6.92 2.76
C ARG A 120 8.61 6.90 1.29
N LEU A 121 8.02 6.05 0.45
CA LEU A 121 8.25 6.05 -1.00
C LEU A 121 7.42 7.10 -1.75
N VAL A 122 6.46 7.73 -1.09
CA VAL A 122 5.52 8.65 -1.71
C VAL A 122 5.98 10.08 -1.47
N PRO A 123 6.07 10.94 -2.50
CA PRO A 123 6.45 12.33 -2.29
C PRO A 123 5.53 13.06 -1.29
N PRO A 124 6.08 13.95 -0.43
CA PRO A 124 5.32 14.70 0.58
C PRO A 124 4.10 15.43 0.01
N SER A 125 4.25 16.07 -1.16
CA SER A 125 3.16 16.78 -1.82
C SER A 125 2.02 15.85 -2.28
N HIS A 126 2.35 14.63 -2.71
CA HIS A 126 1.35 13.64 -3.09
C HIS A 126 0.59 13.14 -1.85
N LEU A 127 1.30 12.87 -0.74
CA LEU A 127 0.67 12.48 0.52
C LEU A 127 -0.23 13.59 1.09
N ARG A 128 0.19 14.85 1.03
CA ARG A 128 -0.64 15.99 1.43
C ARG A 128 -1.92 16.05 0.59
N LEU A 129 -1.84 15.83 -0.72
CA LEU A 129 -3.01 15.77 -1.59
C LEU A 129 -3.93 14.57 -1.25
N VAL A 130 -3.35 13.41 -0.91
CA VAL A 130 -4.10 12.26 -0.41
C VAL A 130 -4.85 12.63 0.87
N ASN A 131 -4.18 13.21 1.88
CA ASN A 131 -4.82 13.63 3.13
C ASN A 131 -5.93 14.65 2.92
N GLN A 132 -5.80 15.57 1.96
CA GLN A 132 -6.88 16.51 1.62
C GLN A 132 -8.13 15.83 1.05
N ARG A 133 -7.97 14.68 0.38
CA ARG A 133 -9.08 13.96 -0.28
C ARG A 133 -9.61 12.80 0.54
N LYS A 134 -8.74 12.19 1.32
CA LYS A 134 -8.97 11.03 2.17
C LYS A 134 -8.50 11.38 3.58
N PRO A 135 -9.15 12.34 4.26
CA PRO A 135 -8.69 12.86 5.55
C PRO A 135 -8.75 11.84 6.67
N GLN A 136 -9.53 10.76 6.53
CA GLN A 136 -9.54 9.63 7.46
C GLN A 136 -8.47 8.58 7.11
N GLY A 137 -7.59 8.86 6.15
CA GLY A 137 -6.43 8.04 5.83
C GLY A 137 -6.79 6.62 5.36
N PHE A 138 -6.28 5.62 6.06
CA PHE A 138 -6.34 4.22 5.65
C PHE A 138 -7.04 3.36 6.71
N LEU A 139 -7.90 2.45 6.24
CA LEU A 139 -8.58 1.49 7.10
C LEU A 139 -8.28 0.07 6.64
N LEU A 140 -7.73 -0.73 7.55
CA LEU A 140 -7.49 -2.14 7.28
C LEU A 140 -8.76 -2.96 7.49
N SER A 141 -9.00 -3.86 6.55
CA SER A 141 -10.22 -4.66 6.51
C SER A 141 -9.94 -6.10 6.10
N ASN A 142 -10.86 -6.99 6.47
CA ASN A 142 -10.84 -8.37 5.99
C ASN A 142 -11.06 -8.42 4.47
N THR A 143 -11.91 -7.54 3.93
CA THR A 143 -12.31 -7.58 2.53
C THR A 143 -12.49 -6.19 1.93
N THR A 144 -12.31 -6.10 0.63
CA THR A 144 -12.78 -4.97 -0.18
C THR A 144 -13.88 -5.40 -1.14
N GLY A 145 -14.67 -4.45 -1.64
CA GLY A 145 -15.73 -4.69 -2.62
C GLY A 145 -17.06 -5.18 -2.03
N ARG A 146 -18.07 -5.38 -2.89
CA ARG A 146 -19.41 -5.90 -2.52
C ARG A 146 -19.85 -7.00 -3.45
N GLY A 147 -20.58 -7.97 -2.88
CA GLY A 147 -21.22 -9.06 -3.61
C GLY A 147 -20.24 -9.75 -4.57
N ALA A 148 -20.51 -9.59 -5.86
CA ALA A 148 -19.70 -10.14 -6.95
C ALA A 148 -18.22 -9.68 -6.98
N ASN A 149 -17.90 -8.53 -6.37
CA ASN A 149 -16.58 -7.91 -6.47
C ASN A 149 -15.75 -8.05 -5.19
N ILE A 150 -16.20 -8.87 -4.24
CA ILE A 150 -15.49 -9.03 -2.98
C ILE A 150 -14.10 -9.66 -3.19
N SER A 151 -13.13 -9.21 -2.40
CA SER A 151 -11.76 -9.72 -2.40
C SER A 151 -11.17 -9.69 -1.00
N TYR A 152 -10.46 -10.75 -0.61
CA TYR A 152 -9.59 -10.76 0.57
C TYR A 152 -8.20 -10.16 0.29
N MET A 153 -7.95 -9.76 -0.97
CA MET A 153 -6.65 -9.25 -1.43
C MET A 153 -6.84 -8.06 -2.37
N GLY A 154 -6.49 -6.87 -1.90
CA GLY A 154 -6.46 -5.65 -2.69
C GLY A 154 -6.75 -4.40 -1.86
N GLY A 155 -6.94 -3.30 -2.57
CA GLY A 155 -7.35 -2.02 -2.01
C GLY A 155 -8.67 -1.56 -2.62
N LEU A 156 -9.22 -0.48 -2.06
CA LEU A 156 -10.37 0.20 -2.65
C LEU A 156 -10.41 1.65 -2.19
N ASN A 157 -10.65 2.56 -3.15
CA ASN A 157 -11.09 3.93 -2.92
C ASN A 157 -12.64 3.98 -2.95
N PRO A 158 -13.33 3.96 -1.80
CA PRO A 158 -14.78 3.88 -1.75
C PRO A 158 -15.42 5.18 -2.25
N ARG A 159 -16.53 5.06 -2.99
CA ARG A 159 -17.40 6.17 -3.39
C ARG A 159 -18.67 6.27 -2.53
N VAL A 160 -18.92 5.26 -1.71
CA VAL A 160 -20.08 5.08 -0.82
C VAL A 160 -19.68 4.25 0.39
N ASP A 161 -20.40 4.35 1.51
CA ASP A 161 -20.12 3.61 2.76
C ASP A 161 -20.59 2.16 2.71
N TYR A 162 -19.76 1.22 3.17
CA TYR A 162 -19.98 -0.22 3.15
C TYR A 162 -20.52 -0.72 4.49
N ARG A 163 -21.42 -1.70 4.40
CA ARG A 163 -22.03 -2.32 5.60
C ARG A 163 -21.01 -3.03 6.50
N SER A 164 -19.86 -3.43 5.95
CA SER A 164 -18.78 -4.11 6.70
C SER A 164 -18.06 -3.19 7.68
N THR A 165 -18.24 -1.88 7.54
CA THR A 165 -17.46 -0.84 8.23
C THR A 165 -18.38 0.34 8.60
N PRO A 166 -19.52 0.08 9.27
CA PRO A 166 -20.62 1.05 9.40
C PRO A 166 -20.30 2.28 10.25
N HIS A 167 -19.18 2.27 10.99
CA HIS A 167 -18.73 3.36 11.85
C HIS A 167 -17.76 4.32 11.15
N TYR A 168 -17.33 4.02 9.93
CA TYR A 168 -16.38 4.82 9.17
C TYR A 168 -17.08 5.51 8.00
N ASN A 169 -16.71 6.77 7.72
CA ASN A 169 -17.09 7.41 6.47
C ASN A 169 -16.08 6.97 5.40
N GLU A 170 -16.43 5.89 4.70
CA GLU A 170 -15.51 5.21 3.80
C GLU A 170 -15.15 6.06 2.58
N THR A 171 -16.02 7.00 2.22
CA THR A 171 -15.73 7.96 1.15
C THR A 171 -14.52 8.84 1.47
N GLN A 172 -14.17 8.99 2.75
CA GLN A 172 -13.05 9.79 3.26
C GLN A 172 -11.79 8.97 3.60
N LEU A 173 -11.77 7.66 3.31
CA LEU A 173 -10.61 6.79 3.54
C LEU A 173 -10.29 5.92 2.32
N ILE A 174 -9.19 5.19 2.42
CA ILE A 174 -8.78 4.11 1.52
C ILE A 174 -8.84 2.80 2.30
N LEU A 175 -9.53 1.79 1.75
CA LEU A 175 -9.58 0.45 2.33
C LEU A 175 -8.41 -0.37 1.81
N ILE A 176 -7.72 -1.10 2.69
CA ILE A 176 -6.65 -2.03 2.35
C ILE A 176 -6.93 -3.36 3.04
N THR A 177 -6.87 -4.48 2.31
CA THR A 177 -7.07 -5.78 2.97
C THR A 177 -5.82 -6.27 3.70
N TYR A 178 -6.00 -7.01 4.79
CA TYR A 178 -4.87 -7.67 5.47
C TYR A 178 -4.10 -8.62 4.54
N GLY A 179 -4.79 -9.27 3.60
CA GLY A 179 -4.15 -10.10 2.57
C GLY A 179 -3.20 -9.31 1.65
N ALA A 180 -3.50 -8.05 1.35
CA ALA A 180 -2.64 -7.21 0.51
C ALA A 180 -1.30 -6.87 1.19
N LEU A 181 -1.33 -6.68 2.51
CA LEU A 181 -0.14 -6.45 3.34
C LEU A 181 0.66 -7.76 3.48
N TRP A 182 -0.01 -8.88 3.73
CA TRP A 182 0.63 -10.19 3.87
C TRP A 182 1.39 -10.63 2.61
N GLU A 183 0.79 -10.50 1.43
CA GLU A 183 1.38 -10.98 0.17
C GLU A 183 2.72 -10.29 -0.16
N ASN A 184 2.87 -9.02 0.22
CA ASN A 184 4.03 -8.21 -0.14
C ASN A 184 4.95 -7.90 1.06
N ARG A 185 4.74 -8.55 2.21
CA ARG A 185 5.53 -8.30 3.42
C ARG A 185 7.03 -8.47 3.20
N ASP A 186 7.43 -9.46 2.38
CA ASP A 186 8.83 -9.76 2.12
C ASP A 186 9.50 -8.73 1.19
N LEU A 187 8.70 -7.94 0.45
CA LEU A 187 9.19 -6.79 -0.32
C LEU A 187 9.50 -5.58 0.59
N GLY A 188 9.06 -5.60 1.85
CA GLY A 188 9.23 -4.50 2.80
C GLY A 188 8.33 -3.28 2.56
N ILE A 189 7.42 -3.35 1.58
CA ILE A 189 6.40 -2.33 1.29
C ILE A 189 5.07 -2.98 0.86
N CYS A 190 4.00 -2.20 0.77
CA CYS A 190 2.71 -2.62 0.24
C CYS A 190 2.40 -1.92 -1.10
N PRO A 191 2.68 -2.55 -2.25
CA PRO A 191 2.37 -1.98 -3.57
C PRO A 191 0.89 -1.61 -3.76
N THR A 192 -0.01 -2.36 -3.12
CA THR A 192 -1.46 -2.07 -3.14
C THR A 192 -1.77 -0.67 -2.61
N VAL A 193 -1.09 -0.24 -1.53
CA VAL A 193 -1.29 1.10 -0.96
C VAL A 193 -0.83 2.18 -1.95
N LEU A 194 0.34 1.99 -2.59
CA LEU A 194 0.85 2.90 -3.61
C LEU A 194 -0.09 2.99 -4.82
N HIS A 195 -0.68 1.86 -5.23
CA HIS A 195 -1.69 1.81 -6.28
C HIS A 195 -2.93 2.62 -5.92
N GLU A 196 -3.48 2.46 -4.71
CA GLU A 196 -4.66 3.21 -4.26
C GLU A 196 -4.37 4.72 -4.11
N ILE A 197 -3.14 5.11 -3.77
CA ILE A 197 -2.70 6.51 -3.85
C ILE A 197 -2.70 6.99 -5.31
N GLY A 198 -2.25 6.14 -6.24
CA GLY A 198 -2.32 6.39 -7.68
C GLY A 198 -3.74 6.69 -8.18
N HIS A 199 -4.77 6.04 -7.61
CA HIS A 199 -6.16 6.37 -7.91
C HIS A 199 -6.53 7.80 -7.50
N VAL A 200 -6.06 8.29 -6.35
CA VAL A 200 -6.32 9.66 -5.91
C VAL A 200 -5.68 10.66 -6.88
N LEU A 201 -4.46 10.40 -7.33
CA LEU A 201 -3.75 11.29 -8.27
C LEU A 201 -4.34 11.27 -9.68
N THR A 202 -4.69 10.09 -10.19
CA THR A 202 -5.25 9.94 -11.54
C THR A 202 -6.65 10.55 -11.66
N HIS A 203 -7.51 10.39 -10.64
CA HIS A 203 -8.84 11.03 -10.64
C HIS A 203 -8.78 12.57 -10.62
N ARG A 204 -7.65 13.16 -10.21
CA ARG A 204 -7.43 14.62 -10.24
C ARG A 204 -6.73 15.12 -11.49
N GLY A 205 -6.31 14.22 -12.36
CA GLY A 205 -5.54 14.56 -13.56
C GLY A 205 -4.07 14.89 -13.24
N GLU A 206 -3.60 14.70 -12.01
CA GLU A 206 -2.18 14.89 -11.66
C GLU A 206 -1.29 13.86 -12.35
N ILE A 207 -1.85 12.68 -12.61
CA ILE A 207 -1.34 11.67 -13.53
C ILE A 207 -2.40 11.46 -14.61
N ASN A 208 -2.04 11.67 -15.87
CA ASN A 208 -2.97 11.58 -16.97
C ASN A 208 -2.29 11.19 -18.28
N TYR A 209 -3.06 10.70 -19.25
CA TYR A 209 -2.54 10.23 -20.53
C TYR A 209 -2.11 11.31 -21.52
N SER A 210 -2.34 12.61 -21.25
CA SER A 210 -2.02 13.68 -22.21
C SER A 210 -0.52 13.80 -22.49
N HIS A 211 0.32 13.34 -21.55
CA HIS A 211 1.78 13.34 -21.67
C HIS A 211 2.35 12.04 -22.27
N PHE A 212 1.49 11.06 -22.60
CA PHE A 212 1.90 9.78 -23.14
C PHE A 212 1.83 9.79 -24.67
N PRO A 213 2.81 9.21 -25.38
CA PRO A 213 2.70 8.96 -26.81
C PRO A 213 1.40 8.21 -27.14
N GLU A 214 0.79 8.51 -28.28
CA GLU A 214 -0.53 7.98 -28.64
C GLU A 214 -0.59 6.44 -28.60
N GLU A 215 0.41 5.77 -29.17
CA GLU A 215 0.51 4.31 -29.13
C GLU A 215 0.58 3.80 -27.69
N ARG A 216 1.42 4.42 -26.85
CA ARG A 216 1.59 4.03 -25.45
C ARG A 216 0.30 4.18 -24.66
N ARG A 217 -0.40 5.30 -24.84
CA ARG A 217 -1.73 5.54 -24.25
C ARG A 217 -2.71 4.44 -24.63
N ARG A 218 -2.79 4.07 -25.92
CA ARG A 218 -3.69 3.01 -26.40
C ARG A 218 -3.35 1.65 -25.77
N GLN A 219 -2.07 1.28 -25.73
CA GLN A 219 -1.62 0.02 -25.12
C GLN A 219 -1.93 -0.04 -23.62
N LEU A 220 -1.60 1.01 -22.87
CA LEU A 220 -1.89 1.08 -21.43
C LEU A 220 -3.38 1.06 -21.14
N ALA A 221 -4.19 1.86 -21.85
CA ALA A 221 -5.64 1.86 -21.68
C ALA A 221 -6.30 0.52 -22.03
N GLY A 222 -5.69 -0.26 -22.93
CA GLY A 222 -6.11 -1.62 -23.28
C GLY A 222 -5.64 -2.69 -22.27
N THR A 223 -4.75 -2.35 -21.34
CA THR A 223 -4.21 -3.31 -20.37
C THR A 223 -5.27 -3.65 -19.32
N ARG A 224 -5.69 -4.91 -19.26
CA ARG A 224 -6.64 -5.40 -18.24
C ARG A 224 -5.87 -5.71 -16.95
N THR A 225 -5.73 -4.73 -16.07
CA THR A 225 -4.90 -4.82 -14.86
C THR A 225 -5.67 -5.18 -13.59
N SER A 226 -7.00 -5.00 -13.56
CA SER A 226 -7.83 -5.35 -12.39
C SER A 226 -9.17 -5.98 -12.79
N ARG A 227 -9.90 -6.54 -11.80
CA ARG A 227 -11.22 -7.15 -12.00
C ARG A 227 -12.28 -6.12 -12.45
N ASN A 228 -12.05 -4.82 -12.17
CA ASN A 228 -12.83 -3.68 -12.64
C ASN A 228 -11.95 -2.82 -13.55
N PRO A 229 -11.72 -3.22 -14.82
CA PRO A 229 -10.83 -2.50 -15.71
C PRO A 229 -11.41 -1.12 -16.03
N GLY A 230 -10.92 -0.10 -15.33
CA GLY A 230 -11.04 1.29 -15.71
C GLY A 230 -9.89 1.69 -16.64
N ALA A 231 -10.12 2.64 -17.54
CA ALA A 231 -9.08 3.13 -18.45
C ALA A 231 -7.83 3.68 -17.72
N LEU A 232 -7.97 4.06 -16.45
CA LEU A 232 -6.91 4.65 -15.61
C LEU A 232 -6.17 3.63 -14.74
N GLU A 233 -6.62 2.37 -14.68
CA GLU A 233 -6.00 1.37 -13.79
C GLU A 233 -4.54 1.11 -14.13
N ALA A 234 -4.22 1.07 -15.43
CA ALA A 234 -2.84 0.94 -15.89
C ALA A 234 -1.97 2.15 -15.52
N LEU A 235 -2.54 3.37 -15.44
CA LEU A 235 -1.83 4.54 -14.93
C LEU A 235 -1.56 4.46 -13.42
N CYS A 236 -2.49 3.89 -12.65
CA CYS A 236 -2.29 3.69 -11.22
C CYS A 236 -1.16 2.70 -10.95
N ASN A 237 -1.08 1.62 -11.74
CA ASN A 237 0.07 0.71 -11.73
C ASN A 237 1.36 1.39 -12.18
N ALA A 238 1.31 2.18 -13.27
CA ALA A 238 2.48 2.87 -13.76
C ALA A 238 3.04 3.85 -12.72
N TYR A 239 2.16 4.60 -12.03
CA TYR A 239 2.52 5.44 -10.89
C TYR A 239 3.17 4.62 -9.77
N MET A 240 2.53 3.54 -9.32
CA MET A 240 3.07 2.64 -8.29
C MET A 240 4.47 2.14 -8.64
N TYR A 241 4.66 1.58 -9.84
CA TYR A 241 5.96 1.08 -10.27
C TYR A 241 7.01 2.19 -10.37
N PHE A 242 6.60 3.41 -10.75
CA PHE A 242 7.52 4.53 -10.85
C PHE A 242 7.98 5.01 -9.47
N LEU A 243 7.12 4.98 -8.44
CA LEU A 243 7.54 5.17 -7.05
C LEU A 243 8.54 4.09 -6.62
N CYS A 244 8.26 2.82 -6.92
CA CYS A 244 9.17 1.73 -6.58
C CYS A 244 10.53 1.86 -7.30
N TYR A 245 10.54 2.25 -8.58
CA TYR A 245 11.75 2.50 -9.36
C TYR A 245 12.66 3.55 -8.71
N ALA A 246 12.06 4.60 -8.14
CA ALA A 246 12.76 5.69 -7.47
C ALA A 246 13.30 5.32 -6.08
N SER A 247 12.93 4.16 -5.54
CA SER A 247 13.41 3.68 -4.24
C SER A 247 14.93 3.52 -4.18
N SER A 248 15.50 3.69 -2.99
CA SER A 248 16.89 3.35 -2.68
C SER A 248 17.07 1.86 -2.38
N SER A 249 16.00 1.14 -2.02
CA SER A 249 16.06 -0.31 -1.79
C SER A 249 16.18 -1.07 -3.13
N PRO A 250 17.23 -1.90 -3.32
CA PRO A 250 17.43 -2.64 -4.57
C PRO A 250 16.27 -3.57 -4.93
N ASP A 251 15.68 -4.26 -3.95
CA ASP A 251 14.57 -5.20 -4.18
C ASP A 251 13.30 -4.47 -4.61
N VAL A 252 13.00 -3.34 -3.97
CA VAL A 252 11.87 -2.48 -4.35
C VAL A 252 12.10 -1.85 -5.73
N GLN A 253 13.33 -1.41 -6.01
CA GLN A 253 13.69 -0.87 -7.32
C GLN A 253 13.55 -1.92 -8.42
N ALA A 254 14.02 -3.15 -8.19
CA ALA A 254 13.87 -4.26 -9.12
C ALA A 254 12.39 -4.61 -9.37
N TYR A 255 11.55 -4.53 -8.33
CA TYR A 255 10.09 -4.64 -8.49
C TYR A 255 9.54 -3.53 -9.39
N GLY A 256 10.00 -2.30 -9.22
CA GLY A 256 9.64 -1.14 -10.06
C GLY A 256 10.19 -1.19 -11.49
N ASN A 257 11.21 -2.00 -11.77
CA ASN A 257 11.91 -2.04 -13.05
C ASN A 257 12.00 -3.46 -13.61
N ARG A 258 11.03 -3.88 -14.43
CA ARG A 258 11.03 -5.20 -15.07
C ARG A 258 10.97 -5.09 -16.59
N ALA A 259 11.90 -5.77 -17.25
CA ALA A 259 11.93 -5.84 -18.71
C ALA A 259 10.63 -6.43 -19.28
N GLY A 260 10.15 -5.85 -20.38
CA GLY A 260 8.98 -6.33 -21.13
C GLY A 260 7.61 -5.92 -20.56
N ASP A 261 7.54 -5.18 -19.46
CA ASP A 261 6.27 -4.67 -18.91
C ASP A 261 6.09 -3.19 -19.23
N ILE A 262 5.14 -2.92 -20.12
CA ILE A 262 4.86 -1.57 -20.62
C ILE A 262 4.46 -0.58 -19.52
N GLN A 263 3.95 -1.05 -18.37
CA GLN A 263 3.53 -0.17 -17.26
C GLN A 263 4.71 0.41 -16.50
N ARG A 264 5.91 -0.12 -16.69
CA ARG A 264 7.11 0.28 -15.94
C ARG A 264 8.36 0.39 -16.81
N ASP A 265 8.20 0.39 -18.12
CA ASP A 265 9.31 0.64 -19.05
C ASP A 265 9.72 2.12 -19.07
N ARG A 266 10.86 2.39 -19.73
CA ARG A 266 11.42 3.73 -19.83
C ARG A 266 10.46 4.73 -20.49
N VAL A 267 9.73 4.32 -21.53
CA VAL A 267 8.79 5.18 -22.25
C VAL A 267 7.66 5.65 -21.33
N THR A 268 7.12 4.74 -20.52
CA THR A 268 6.10 5.05 -19.53
C THR A 268 6.64 5.94 -18.41
N ARG A 269 7.86 5.68 -17.90
CA ARG A 269 8.49 6.56 -16.91
C ARG A 269 8.74 7.97 -17.45
N ASP A 270 9.24 8.09 -18.68
CA ASP A 270 9.48 9.38 -19.34
C ASP A 270 8.18 10.19 -19.51
N ALA A 271 7.06 9.52 -19.80
CA ALA A 271 5.75 10.16 -19.86
C ALA A 271 5.24 10.57 -18.46
N LEU A 272 5.43 9.72 -17.44
CA LEU A 272 5.05 10.04 -16.06
C LEU A 272 5.81 11.26 -15.52
N ARG A 273 7.12 11.38 -15.79
CA ARG A 273 7.94 12.53 -15.40
C ARG A 273 7.38 13.87 -15.88
N ARG A 274 6.63 13.88 -16.98
CA ARG A 274 6.02 15.08 -17.58
C ARG A 274 4.64 15.40 -17.00
N CYS A 275 4.05 14.50 -16.22
CA CYS A 275 2.75 14.74 -15.59
C CYS A 275 2.84 15.82 -14.50
N PRO A 276 1.74 16.54 -14.18
CA PRO A 276 1.71 17.56 -13.14
C PRO A 276 2.23 17.10 -11.79
N ALA A 277 1.94 15.86 -11.39
CA ALA A 277 2.46 15.25 -10.17
C ALA A 277 3.99 15.35 -10.08
N PHE A 278 4.70 15.06 -11.18
CA PHE A 278 6.16 14.99 -11.20
C PHE A 278 6.83 16.29 -11.68
N THR A 279 6.07 17.19 -12.32
CA THR A 279 6.59 18.47 -12.84
C THR A 279 6.29 19.67 -11.95
N ARG A 280 5.18 19.66 -11.19
CA ARG A 280 4.74 20.81 -10.38
C ARG A 280 4.74 20.54 -8.89
N LEU A 281 4.48 19.30 -8.47
CA LEU A 281 4.31 18.99 -7.05
C LEU A 281 5.61 18.58 -6.34
N LEU A 282 6.68 18.26 -7.09
CA LEU A 282 7.94 17.83 -6.47
C LEU A 282 8.90 18.99 -6.21
N ASP A 283 9.63 18.90 -5.10
CA ASP A 283 10.87 19.66 -4.89
C ASP A 283 12.04 19.02 -5.64
N GLU A 284 13.21 19.66 -5.61
CA GLU A 284 14.41 19.21 -6.33
C GLU A 284 14.92 17.85 -5.83
N THR A 285 14.92 17.64 -4.51
CA THR A 285 15.35 16.38 -3.89
C THR A 285 14.52 15.22 -4.42
N TRP A 286 13.19 15.34 -4.45
CA TRP A 286 12.33 14.29 -4.98
C TRP A 286 12.45 14.15 -6.50
N ARG A 287 12.58 15.24 -7.26
CA ARG A 287 12.80 15.15 -8.72
C ARG A 287 14.02 14.31 -9.05
N SER A 288 15.12 14.49 -8.32
CA SER A 288 16.34 13.73 -8.53
C SER A 288 16.14 12.22 -8.38
N ARG A 289 15.32 11.77 -7.41
CA ARG A 289 15.01 10.33 -7.19
C ARG A 289 14.29 9.69 -8.38
N PHE A 290 13.51 10.48 -9.12
CA PHE A 290 12.75 10.05 -10.28
C PHE A 290 13.50 10.23 -11.61
N ALA A 291 14.72 10.77 -11.61
CA ALA A 291 15.53 10.87 -12.82
C ALA A 291 15.76 9.49 -13.46
N GLU A 292 16.02 9.45 -14.77
CA GLU A 292 16.38 8.18 -15.40
C GLU A 292 17.79 7.78 -14.95
N ARG A 293 17.92 6.56 -14.46
CA ARG A 293 19.18 5.94 -14.05
C ARG A 293 19.82 5.31 -15.28
N GLY A 294 21.10 5.62 -15.50
CA GLY A 294 21.92 5.11 -16.61
C GLY A 294 22.18 3.62 -16.52
#